data_AF-A0A964IYD6-F1
#
_entry.id   AF-A0A964IYD6-F1
#
_cell.length_a   1.000
_cell.length_b   1.000
_cell.length_c   1.000
_cell.angle_alpha   90.00
_cell.angle_beta   90.00
_cell.angle_gamma   90.00
#
_symmetry.space_group_name_H-M   'P 1'
#
loop_
_entity.id
_entity.type
_entity.pdbx_description
1 polymer ?
#
loop_
_entity_poly.entity_id
_entity_poly.type
_entity_poly.pdbx_seq_one_letter_code
_entity_poly.pdbx_strand_id
1 'polypeptide(L)'
;MGVKAITNHLNALGLRYRRGRMFRVNEVHRVLTSATYMGLCRYNRKAARTRQLTDPKDWIEVPVPVIVEPDVWDRVQQHLQSRRPSVTPARITNGAMLLTGIAVCPHCSGGMMLGTGKSGQYRYYACANAATKGRTACKGRRIRMETLDEAVLSAFEGRVLSADRLPKLLEGITRHVLAEQSQNDDRER
;
A
#
# COMPACT_ATOMS: atom_id res chain seq x y z
N MET A 1 -18.78 -12.81 6.70
CA MET A 1 -18.36 -11.77 5.72
C MET A 1 -16.85 -11.55 5.80
N GLY A 2 -16.18 -11.14 4.70
CA GLY A 2 -14.75 -10.82 4.75
C GLY A 2 -14.47 -9.38 5.21
N VAL A 3 -13.27 -9.09 5.70
CA VAL A 3 -12.87 -7.75 6.21
C VAL A 3 -13.17 -6.64 5.20
N LYS A 4 -12.89 -6.87 3.91
CA LYS A 4 -13.20 -5.90 2.84
C LYS A 4 -14.71 -5.65 2.68
N ALA A 5 -15.52 -6.69 2.83
CA ALA A 5 -16.98 -6.55 2.77
C ALA A 5 -17.49 -5.73 3.95
N ILE A 6 -16.94 -5.94 5.16
CA ILE A 6 -17.24 -5.14 6.35
C ILE A 6 -16.87 -3.67 6.11
N THR A 7 -15.68 -3.38 5.59
CA THR A 7 -15.27 -2.01 5.25
C THR A 7 -16.25 -1.34 4.28
N ASN A 8 -16.65 -2.03 3.22
CA ASN A 8 -17.60 -1.50 2.24
C ASN A 8 -18.96 -1.22 2.88
N HIS A 9 -19.44 -2.13 3.72
CA HIS A 9 -20.71 -2.00 4.42
C HIS A 9 -20.72 -0.79 5.38
N LEU A 10 -19.69 -0.66 6.23
CA LEU A 10 -19.55 0.49 7.13
C LEU A 10 -19.50 1.81 6.38
N ASN A 11 -18.74 1.88 5.28
CA ASN A 11 -18.64 3.09 4.48
C ASN A 11 -19.95 3.40 3.72
N ALA A 12 -20.69 2.37 3.30
CA ALA A 12 -22.00 2.53 2.66
C ALA A 12 -23.06 3.06 3.63
N LEU A 13 -23.00 2.66 4.90
CA LEU A 13 -23.86 3.19 5.96
C LEU A 13 -23.52 4.62 6.38
N GLY A 14 -22.51 5.26 5.77
CA GLY A 14 -22.11 6.62 6.14
C GLY A 14 -21.26 6.71 7.40
N LEU A 15 -20.95 5.60 8.07
CA LEU A 15 -20.10 5.59 9.26
C LEU A 15 -18.68 6.07 8.91
N ARG A 16 -18.06 6.79 9.85
CA ARG A 16 -16.72 7.35 9.68
C ARG A 16 -15.80 6.86 10.79
N TYR A 17 -14.58 6.55 10.39
CA TYR A 17 -13.46 6.31 11.27
C TYR A 17 -12.92 7.63 11.85
N ARG A 18 -12.02 7.53 12.83
CA ARG A 18 -11.39 8.65 13.56
C ARG A 18 -11.12 9.88 12.67
N ARG A 19 -11.47 11.08 13.18
CA ARG A 19 -11.35 12.37 12.47
C ARG A 19 -12.13 12.43 11.14
N GLY A 20 -13.31 11.81 11.09
CA GLY A 20 -14.22 11.87 9.94
C GLY A 20 -13.77 11.10 8.70
N ARG A 21 -12.74 10.25 8.80
CA ARG A 21 -12.18 9.53 7.64
C ARG A 21 -13.01 8.29 7.31
N MET A 22 -12.98 7.83 6.07
CA MET A 22 -13.58 6.52 5.72
C MET A 22 -12.80 5.36 6.34
N PHE A 23 -13.49 4.25 6.61
CA PHE A 23 -12.86 3.00 7.01
C PHE A 23 -12.00 2.45 5.87
N ARG A 24 -10.81 1.96 6.21
CA ARG A 24 -9.93 1.20 5.31
C ARG A 24 -9.88 -0.25 5.76
N VAL A 25 -9.61 -1.18 4.85
CA VAL A 25 -9.43 -2.61 5.16
C VAL A 25 -8.46 -2.83 6.32
N ASN A 26 -7.31 -2.15 6.32
CA ASN A 26 -6.30 -2.29 7.39
C ASN A 26 -6.80 -1.77 8.75
N GLU A 27 -7.63 -0.73 8.76
CA GLU A 27 -8.19 -0.19 10.01
C GLU A 27 -9.21 -1.14 10.60
N VAL A 28 -10.10 -1.69 9.78
CA VAL A 28 -11.08 -2.71 10.21
C VAL A 28 -10.35 -3.96 10.69
N HIS A 29 -9.34 -4.43 9.96
CA HIS A 29 -8.51 -5.55 10.40
C HIS A 29 -7.84 -5.27 11.75
N ARG A 30 -7.26 -4.07 11.94
CA ARG A 30 -6.63 -3.69 13.21
C ARG A 30 -7.62 -3.68 14.37
N VAL A 31 -8.86 -3.22 14.14
CA VAL A 31 -9.92 -3.26 15.14
C VAL A 31 -10.23 -4.71 15.52
N LEU A 32 -10.45 -5.59 14.53
CA LEU A 32 -10.82 -6.98 14.76
C LEU A 32 -9.68 -7.81 15.41
N THR A 33 -8.41 -7.46 15.22
CA THR A 33 -7.27 -8.19 15.81
C THR A 33 -6.79 -7.60 17.14
N SER A 34 -7.36 -6.48 17.61
CA SER A 34 -6.91 -5.86 18.85
C SER A 34 -7.48 -6.58 20.07
N ALA A 35 -6.60 -7.08 20.94
CA ALA A 35 -6.97 -7.67 22.24
C ALA A 35 -7.49 -6.61 23.25
N THR A 36 -7.38 -5.33 22.93
CA THR A 36 -7.89 -4.25 23.79
C THR A 36 -9.40 -4.36 23.97
N TYR A 37 -10.13 -4.84 22.95
CA TYR A 37 -11.58 -4.98 23.01
C TYR A 37 -12.05 -6.13 23.91
N MET A 38 -11.21 -7.15 24.14
CA MET A 38 -11.46 -8.24 25.11
C MET A 38 -10.94 -7.91 26.52
N GLY A 39 -10.46 -6.68 26.76
CA GLY A 39 -9.99 -6.24 28.08
C GLY A 39 -8.47 -6.27 28.29
N LEU A 40 -7.66 -6.52 27.24
CA LEU A 40 -6.21 -6.61 27.36
C LEU A 40 -5.49 -5.59 26.46
N CYS A 41 -4.95 -4.54 27.07
CA CYS A 41 -4.15 -3.55 26.35
C CYS A 41 -2.66 -3.90 26.40
N ARG A 42 -2.02 -4.03 25.23
CA ARG A 42 -0.60 -4.40 25.10
C ARG A 42 0.26 -3.18 24.77
N TYR A 43 1.20 -2.87 25.65
CA TYR A 43 2.20 -1.81 25.49
C TYR A 43 3.58 -2.39 25.12
N ASN A 44 4.50 -1.50 24.74
CA ASN A 44 5.87 -1.84 24.36
C ASN A 44 5.99 -2.86 23.20
N ARG A 45 5.03 -2.88 22.27
CA ARG A 45 5.04 -3.82 21.13
C ARG A 45 6.11 -3.51 20.08
N LYS A 46 6.65 -2.30 20.05
CA LYS A 46 7.63 -1.88 19.04
C LYS A 46 8.76 -1.11 19.68
N ALA A 47 9.98 -1.46 19.32
CA ALA A 47 11.16 -0.74 19.76
C ALA A 47 11.09 0.72 19.28
N ALA A 48 11.35 1.67 20.18
CA ALA A 48 11.19 3.10 19.89
C ALA A 48 12.05 3.58 18.72
N ARG A 49 13.29 3.07 18.61
CA ARG A 49 14.27 3.48 17.60
C ARG A 49 14.07 2.81 16.24
N THR A 50 13.89 1.49 16.22
CA THR A 50 13.86 0.70 14.97
C THR A 50 12.43 0.42 14.48
N ARG A 51 11.41 0.67 15.31
CA ARG A 51 10.00 0.30 15.07
C ARG A 51 9.78 -1.20 14.79
N GLN A 52 10.79 -2.03 15.06
CA GLN A 52 10.70 -3.47 14.97
C GLN A 52 9.83 -4.01 16.11
N LEU A 53 9.15 -5.13 15.84
CA LEU A 53 8.36 -5.81 16.85
C LEU A 53 9.31 -6.34 17.93
N THR A 54 9.04 -6.01 19.19
CA THR A 54 9.74 -6.57 20.35
C THR A 54 9.29 -7.99 20.63
N ASP A 55 10.09 -8.74 21.38
CA ASP A 55 9.70 -10.08 21.84
C ASP A 55 8.36 -9.97 22.61
N PRO A 56 7.37 -10.84 22.32
CA PRO A 56 6.12 -10.90 23.07
C PRO A 56 6.27 -10.95 24.59
N LYS A 57 7.39 -11.47 25.12
CA LYS A 57 7.68 -11.51 26.56
C LYS A 57 7.92 -10.12 27.17
N ASP A 58 8.38 -9.17 26.36
CA ASP A 58 8.63 -7.79 26.80
C ASP A 58 7.37 -6.91 26.68
N TRP A 59 6.23 -7.50 26.27
CA TRP A 59 4.98 -6.78 26.14
C TRP A 59 4.33 -6.62 27.51
N ILE A 60 4.00 -5.38 27.85
CA ILE A 60 3.33 -5.05 29.10
C ILE A 60 1.81 -5.17 28.84
N GLU A 61 1.15 -6.09 29.53
CA GLU A 61 -0.30 -6.28 29.45
C GLU A 61 -0.99 -5.52 30.58
N VAL A 62 -1.91 -4.62 30.22
CA VAL A 62 -2.68 -3.79 31.15
C VAL A 62 -4.17 -4.13 31.01
N PRO A 63 -4.86 -4.50 32.11
CA PRO A 63 -6.29 -4.78 32.07
C PRO A 63 -7.08 -3.49 31.78
N VAL A 64 -8.07 -3.58 30.91
CA VAL A 64 -8.97 -2.49 30.54
C VAL A 64 -10.43 -3.00 30.52
N PRO A 65 -11.43 -2.10 30.58
CA PRO A 65 -12.84 -2.51 30.52
C PRO A 65 -13.14 -3.32 29.26
N VAL A 66 -13.81 -4.46 29.45
CA VAL A 66 -14.19 -5.38 28.37
C VAL A 66 -15.33 -4.75 27.56
N ILE A 67 -15.14 -4.65 26.24
CA ILE A 67 -16.18 -4.16 25.31
C ILE A 67 -16.85 -5.34 24.60
N VAL A 68 -16.09 -6.41 24.36
CA VAL A 68 -16.54 -7.62 23.66
C VAL A 68 -16.16 -8.83 24.51
N GLU A 69 -17.10 -9.74 24.70
CA GLU A 69 -16.85 -11.00 25.42
C GLU A 69 -15.69 -11.80 24.79
N PRO A 70 -14.83 -12.44 25.60
CA PRO A 70 -13.72 -13.26 25.09
C PRO A 70 -14.15 -14.30 24.05
N ASP A 71 -15.28 -14.99 24.28
CA ASP A 71 -15.81 -16.02 23.38
C ASP A 71 -16.21 -15.47 22.00
N VAL A 72 -16.70 -14.22 21.94
CA VAL A 72 -17.00 -13.53 20.67
C VAL A 72 -15.69 -13.18 19.96
N TRP A 73 -14.70 -12.71 20.71
CA TRP A 73 -13.40 -12.35 20.17
C TRP A 73 -12.65 -13.56 19.59
N ASP A 74 -12.67 -14.69 20.29
CA ASP A 74 -12.04 -15.94 19.86
C ASP A 74 -12.66 -16.47 18.57
N ARG A 75 -14.00 -16.47 18.46
CA ARG A 75 -14.70 -16.83 17.23
C ARG A 75 -14.28 -15.95 16.05
N VAL A 76 -14.11 -14.64 16.27
CA VAL A 76 -13.62 -13.72 15.24
C VAL A 76 -12.17 -14.05 14.85
N GLN A 77 -11.29 -14.34 15.82
CA GLN A 77 -9.91 -14.72 15.52
C GLN A 77 -9.86 -16.02 14.72
N GLN A 78 -10.64 -17.04 15.08
CA GLN A 78 -10.73 -18.30 14.32
C GLN A 78 -11.21 -18.05 12.88
N HIS A 79 -12.25 -17.22 12.71
CA HIS A 79 -12.71 -16.83 11.38
C HIS A 79 -11.66 -16.06 10.56
N LEU A 80 -10.86 -15.19 11.19
CA LEU A 80 -9.75 -14.52 10.53
C LEU A 80 -8.63 -15.51 10.17
N GLN A 81 -8.31 -16.44 11.07
CA GLN A 81 -7.27 -17.45 10.89
C GLN A 81 -7.60 -18.42 9.75
N SER A 82 -8.84 -18.91 9.67
CA SER A 82 -9.31 -19.76 8.56
C SER A 82 -9.18 -19.11 7.18
N ARG A 83 -9.10 -17.76 7.13
CA ARG A 83 -8.98 -16.96 5.91
C ARG A 83 -7.57 -16.40 5.71
N ARG A 84 -6.58 -16.85 6.50
CA ARG A 84 -5.21 -16.33 6.42
C ARG A 84 -4.55 -16.72 5.08
N PRO A 85 -3.81 -15.79 4.46
CA PRO A 85 -3.08 -16.05 3.22
C PRO A 85 -1.88 -17.02 3.34
N SER A 86 -1.65 -17.63 4.51
CA SER A 86 -0.68 -18.74 4.63
C SER A 86 -1.31 -20.09 4.27
N VAL A 87 -2.65 -20.19 4.24
CA VAL A 87 -3.41 -21.35 3.76
C VAL A 87 -3.87 -21.14 2.30
N THR A 88 -3.87 -19.89 1.82
CA THR A 88 -4.09 -19.52 0.42
C THR A 88 -2.99 -18.54 0.01
N PRO A 89 -2.02 -18.93 -0.85
CA PRO A 89 -0.77 -18.20 -1.03
C PRO A 89 -0.99 -16.70 -1.19
N ALA A 90 -0.35 -15.93 -0.30
CA ALA A 90 -0.27 -14.48 -0.42
C ALA A 90 0.26 -14.15 -1.82
N ARG A 91 -0.61 -13.61 -2.68
CA ARG A 91 -0.23 -13.21 -4.02
C ARG A 91 0.75 -12.05 -3.89
N ILE A 92 2.04 -12.34 -3.99
CA ILE A 92 3.11 -11.34 -4.04
C ILE A 92 2.85 -10.50 -5.29
N THR A 93 2.24 -9.34 -5.09
CA THR A 93 2.09 -8.31 -6.13
C THR A 93 3.23 -7.32 -6.01
N ASN A 94 4.47 -7.81 -5.94
CA ASN A 94 5.67 -6.98 -6.04
C ASN A 94 6.15 -6.98 -7.50
N GLY A 95 5.26 -6.65 -8.42
CA GLY A 95 5.69 -6.23 -9.75
C GLY A 95 6.11 -4.77 -9.66
N ALA A 96 7.33 -4.43 -10.06
CA ALA A 96 7.73 -3.04 -10.23
C ALA A 96 6.76 -2.39 -11.24
N MET A 97 6.01 -1.36 -10.81
CA MET A 97 5.19 -0.57 -11.73
C MET A 97 6.00 0.66 -12.12
N LEU A 98 6.13 0.94 -13.41
CA LEU A 98 6.89 2.09 -13.93
C LEU A 98 6.44 3.40 -13.26
N LEU A 99 5.11 3.58 -13.15
CA LEU A 99 4.51 4.81 -12.65
C LEU A 99 4.19 4.78 -11.15
N THR A 100 4.94 3.98 -10.38
CA THR A 100 4.78 3.92 -8.92
C THR A 100 5.02 5.30 -8.31
N GLY A 101 4.07 5.79 -7.52
CA GLY A 101 4.15 7.12 -6.90
C GLY A 101 3.79 8.29 -7.82
N ILE A 102 3.66 8.07 -9.14
CA ILE A 102 3.33 9.10 -10.13
C ILE A 102 1.86 8.96 -10.56
N ALA A 103 1.39 7.74 -10.82
CA ALA A 103 0.04 7.52 -11.33
C ALA A 103 -1.05 7.84 -10.30
N VAL A 104 -1.94 8.78 -10.66
CA VAL A 104 -3.09 9.20 -9.86
C VAL A 104 -4.41 8.88 -10.55
N CYS A 105 -5.42 8.54 -9.75
CA CYS A 105 -6.75 8.22 -10.26
C CYS A 105 -7.48 9.50 -10.71
N PRO A 106 -8.02 9.55 -11.94
CA PRO A 106 -8.67 10.75 -12.46
C PRO A 106 -9.98 11.12 -11.73
N HIS A 107 -10.60 10.17 -11.02
CA HIS A 107 -11.87 10.41 -10.34
C HIS A 107 -11.74 10.89 -8.90
N CYS A 108 -10.66 10.51 -8.21
CA CYS A 108 -10.54 10.78 -6.78
C CYS A 108 -9.17 11.31 -6.36
N SER A 109 -8.32 11.66 -7.35
CA SER A 109 -6.93 12.13 -7.21
C SER A 109 -6.00 11.29 -6.32
N GLY A 110 -6.45 10.12 -5.88
CA GLY A 110 -5.69 9.21 -5.05
C GLY A 110 -4.74 8.38 -5.90
N GLY A 111 -3.61 7.96 -5.31
CA GLY A 111 -2.64 7.11 -5.99
C GLY A 111 -3.26 5.82 -6.54
N MET A 112 -2.64 5.31 -7.61
CA MET A 112 -2.96 4.01 -8.18
C MET A 112 -2.01 2.93 -7.63
N MET A 113 -2.51 1.70 -7.54
CA MET A 113 -1.79 0.52 -7.05
C MET A 113 -1.90 -0.62 -8.05
N LEU A 114 -1.06 -1.66 -7.90
CA LEU A 114 -1.10 -2.85 -8.72
C LEU A 114 -2.41 -3.62 -8.52
N GLY A 115 -3.21 -3.67 -9.58
CA GLY A 115 -4.31 -4.61 -9.73
C GLY A 115 -3.88 -5.75 -10.64
N THR A 116 -4.10 -7.00 -10.22
CA THR A 116 -3.92 -8.17 -11.09
C THR A 116 -5.27 -8.74 -11.52
N GLY A 117 -5.31 -9.38 -12.69
CA GLY A 117 -6.41 -10.18 -13.21
C GLY A 117 -5.89 -11.54 -13.71
N LYS A 118 -6.78 -12.54 -13.82
CA LYS A 118 -6.49 -13.90 -14.31
C LYS A 118 -5.14 -14.45 -13.79
N SER A 119 -5.07 -14.60 -12.47
CA SER A 119 -3.88 -15.13 -11.77
C SER A 119 -2.55 -14.37 -11.99
N GLY A 120 -2.60 -13.09 -12.39
CA GLY A 120 -1.40 -12.29 -12.60
C GLY A 120 -1.01 -12.11 -14.06
N GLN A 121 -1.71 -12.79 -14.98
CA GLN A 121 -1.52 -12.63 -16.42
C GLN A 121 -1.78 -11.18 -16.86
N TYR A 122 -2.77 -10.52 -16.26
CA TYR A 122 -3.08 -9.12 -16.57
C TYR A 122 -2.71 -8.22 -15.41
N ARG A 123 -1.96 -7.16 -15.70
CA ARG A 123 -1.58 -6.12 -14.75
C ARG A 123 -2.27 -4.81 -15.08
N TYR A 124 -2.71 -4.12 -14.05
CA TYR A 124 -3.48 -2.88 -14.15
C TYR A 124 -2.98 -1.88 -13.14
N TYR A 125 -2.99 -0.60 -13.52
CA TYR A 125 -3.08 0.48 -12.57
C TYR A 125 -4.51 0.58 -12.07
N ALA A 126 -4.73 0.28 -10.79
CA ALA A 126 -6.04 0.30 -10.15
C ALA A 126 -6.10 1.38 -9.06
N CYS A 127 -7.21 2.11 -8.97
CA CYS A 127 -7.40 3.12 -7.92
C CYS A 127 -7.25 2.53 -6.50
N ALA A 128 -6.30 3.05 -5.71
CA ALA A 128 -6.04 2.54 -4.36
C ALA A 128 -7.20 2.84 -3.39
N ASN A 129 -7.86 3.99 -3.53
CA ASN A 129 -9.03 4.34 -2.70
C ASN A 129 -10.17 3.34 -2.92
N ALA A 130 -10.51 3.01 -4.16
CA ALA A 130 -11.55 2.02 -4.45
C ALA A 130 -11.17 0.62 -3.94
N ALA A 131 -9.88 0.26 -4.02
CA ALA A 131 -9.39 -1.02 -3.53
C ALA A 131 -9.45 -1.15 -1.99
N THR A 132 -9.13 -0.07 -1.27
CA THR A 132 -8.95 -0.08 0.19
C THR A 132 -10.14 0.43 1.00
N LYS A 133 -10.97 1.31 0.44
CA LYS A 133 -12.15 1.90 1.09
C LYS A 133 -13.47 1.44 0.45
N GLY A 134 -13.41 0.80 -0.71
CA GLY A 134 -14.60 0.34 -1.45
C GLY A 134 -15.06 1.30 -2.54
N ARG A 135 -16.06 0.88 -3.30
CA ARG A 135 -16.62 1.65 -4.43
C ARG A 135 -17.32 2.94 -4.00
N THR A 136 -17.75 3.03 -2.74
CA THR A 136 -18.30 4.25 -2.14
C THR A 136 -17.29 5.39 -2.10
N ALA A 137 -15.99 5.08 -2.02
CA ALA A 137 -14.94 6.10 -2.01
C ALA A 137 -14.53 6.57 -3.41
N CYS A 138 -14.65 5.72 -4.42
CA CYS A 138 -14.35 6.02 -5.82
C CYS A 138 -14.93 4.92 -6.71
N LYS A 139 -15.43 5.28 -7.90
CA LYS A 139 -15.89 4.32 -8.93
C LYS A 139 -14.82 3.26 -9.26
N GLY A 140 -13.54 3.62 -9.12
CA GLY A 140 -12.42 2.69 -9.16
C GLY A 140 -11.94 2.39 -10.57
N ARG A 141 -11.35 3.40 -11.23
CA ARG A 141 -10.73 3.23 -12.55
C ARG A 141 -9.63 2.17 -12.51
N ARG A 142 -9.61 1.31 -13.53
CA ARG A 142 -8.55 0.35 -13.81
C ARG A 142 -8.08 0.56 -15.24
N ILE A 143 -6.79 0.68 -15.45
CA ILE A 143 -6.17 0.88 -16.76
C ILE A 143 -5.13 -0.23 -16.93
N ARG A 144 -5.05 -0.85 -18.11
CA ARG A 144 -4.02 -1.86 -18.39
C ARG A 144 -2.65 -1.21 -18.26
N MET A 145 -1.72 -1.93 -17.63
CA MET A 145 -0.37 -1.43 -17.33
C MET A 145 0.36 -1.07 -18.63
N GLU A 146 0.43 -2.02 -19.56
CA GLU A 146 1.07 -1.84 -20.88
C GLU A 146 0.57 -0.59 -21.60
N THR A 147 -0.74 -0.41 -21.70
CA THR A 147 -1.32 0.75 -22.40
C THR A 147 -0.96 2.09 -21.77
N LEU A 148 -0.90 2.16 -20.43
CA LEU A 148 -0.56 3.40 -19.75
C LEU A 148 0.96 3.66 -19.80
N ASP A 149 1.76 2.61 -19.62
CA ASP A 149 3.22 2.69 -19.68
C ASP A 149 3.67 3.12 -21.08
N GLU A 150 3.13 2.49 -22.14
CA GLU A 150 3.43 2.85 -23.52
C GLU A 150 3.03 4.30 -23.84
N ALA A 151 1.85 4.74 -23.39
CA ALA A 151 1.41 6.13 -23.59
C ALA A 151 2.35 7.14 -22.91
N VAL A 152 2.85 6.82 -21.70
CA VAL A 152 3.78 7.70 -20.99
C VAL A 152 5.17 7.64 -21.60
N LEU A 153 5.66 6.46 -21.97
CA LEU A 153 6.97 6.28 -22.61
C LEU A 153 7.01 6.99 -23.96
N SER A 154 6.01 6.81 -24.81
CA SER A 154 5.92 7.49 -26.11
C SER A 154 5.89 9.03 -25.96
N ALA A 155 5.11 9.53 -24.99
CA ALA A 155 5.07 10.97 -24.71
C ALA A 155 6.39 11.50 -24.13
N PHE A 156 7.12 10.67 -23.37
CA PHE A 156 8.43 10.99 -22.82
C PHE A 156 9.48 11.05 -23.93
N GLU A 157 9.54 10.02 -24.79
CA GLU A 157 10.45 9.95 -25.94
C GLU A 157 10.26 11.17 -26.85
N GLY A 158 9.01 11.49 -27.22
CA GLY A 158 8.72 12.62 -28.10
C GLY A 158 9.07 14.00 -27.53
N ARG A 159 9.14 14.16 -26.20
CA ARG A 159 9.40 15.47 -25.55
C ARG A 159 10.80 15.62 -24.97
N VAL A 160 11.41 14.52 -24.52
CA VAL A 160 12.70 14.53 -23.83
C VAL A 160 13.80 14.11 -24.80
N LEU A 161 13.56 13.10 -25.63
CA LEU A 161 14.52 12.60 -26.62
C LEU A 161 14.38 13.27 -27.98
N SER A 162 13.69 14.42 -28.05
CA SER A 162 13.63 15.24 -29.26
C SER A 162 15.02 15.67 -29.72
N ALA A 163 15.27 15.69 -31.02
CA ALA A 163 16.58 15.98 -31.64
C ALA A 163 17.25 17.27 -31.12
N ASP A 164 16.46 18.29 -30.76
CA ASP A 164 16.99 19.57 -30.23
C ASP A 164 17.47 19.49 -28.77
N ARG A 165 16.95 18.52 -28.00
CA ARG A 165 17.23 18.36 -26.56
C ARG A 165 18.23 17.27 -26.27
N LEU A 166 18.35 16.29 -27.16
CA LEU A 166 19.26 15.16 -27.01
C LEU A 166 20.73 15.62 -26.81
N PRO A 167 21.28 16.56 -27.60
CA PRO A 167 22.65 17.01 -27.43
C PRO A 167 22.89 17.66 -26.06
N LYS A 168 21.95 18.51 -25.61
CA LYS A 168 22.04 19.19 -24.31
C LYS A 168 21.97 18.23 -23.12
N LEU A 169 21.15 17.18 -23.24
CA LEU A 169 21.05 16.12 -22.23
C LEU A 169 22.34 15.30 -22.18
N LEU A 170 22.88 14.91 -23.35
CA LEU A 170 24.13 14.17 -23.45
C LEU A 170 25.30 14.97 -22.87
N GLU A 171 25.45 16.25 -23.23
CA GLU A 171 26.46 17.13 -22.64
C GLU A 171 26.38 17.22 -21.12
N GLY A 172 25.16 17.27 -20.57
CA GLY A 172 24.94 17.28 -19.13
C GLY A 172 25.37 15.96 -18.47
N ILE A 173 24.99 14.83 -19.07
CA ILE A 173 25.36 13.49 -18.58
C ILE A 173 26.88 13.29 -18.66
N THR A 174 27.50 13.63 -19.79
CA THR A 174 28.96 13.51 -19.96
C THR A 174 29.70 14.36 -18.93
N ARG A 175 29.23 15.59 -18.64
CA ARG A 175 29.80 16.42 -17.57
C ARG A 175 29.72 15.75 -16.19
N HIS A 176 28.59 15.14 -15.86
CA HIS A 176 28.41 14.43 -14.60
C HIS A 176 29.31 13.20 -14.49
N VAL A 177 29.39 12.39 -15.54
CA VAL A 177 30.25 11.19 -15.57
C VAL A 177 31.72 11.56 -15.44
N LEU A 178 32.17 12.58 -16.15
CA LEU A 178 33.56 13.05 -16.06
C LEU A 178 33.88 13.63 -14.67
N ALA A 179 32.93 14.34 -14.04
CA ALA A 179 33.10 14.88 -12.68
C ALA A 179 33.15 13.78 -11.61
N GLU A 180 32.38 12.70 -11.77
CA GLU A 180 32.44 11.53 -10.88
C GLU A 180 33.76 10.74 -11.07
N GLN A 181 34.26 10.64 -12.30
CA GLN A 181 35.55 9.98 -12.58
C GLN A 181 36.72 10.75 -11.97
N SER A 182 36.76 12.09 -12.09
CA SER A 182 37.82 12.89 -11.45
C SER A 182 37.81 12.78 -9.92
N GLN A 183 36.63 12.65 -9.30
CA GLN A 183 36.51 12.49 -7.85
C GLN A 183 36.94 11.10 -7.35
N ASN A 184 36.86 10.07 -8.19
CA ASN A 184 37.38 8.74 -7.87
C ASN A 184 38.89 8.65 -8.06
N ASP A 185 39.44 9.26 -9.12
CA ASP A 185 40.89 9.29 -9.35
C ASP A 185 41.65 10.08 -8.26
N ASP A 186 41.05 11.14 -7.71
CA ASP A 186 41.61 11.91 -6.58
C ASP A 186 41.50 11.19 -5.22
N ARG A 187 40.69 10.13 -5.12
CA ARG A 187 40.55 9.29 -3.90
C ARG A 187 41.49 8.10 -3.87
N GLU A 188 42.02 7.70 -5.02
CA GLU A 188 42.93 6.54 -5.18
C GLU A 188 44.42 6.95 -5.21
N ARG A 189 44.73 8.25 -5.15
CA ARG A 189 46.08 8.80 -4.92
C ARG A 189 46.30 9.18 -3.46
#